data_AF-H2ZU55-F1
#
_entry.id   AF-H2ZU55-F1
#
_cell.length_a   1.000
_cell.length_b   1.000
_cell.length_c   1.000
_cell.angle_alpha   90.00
_cell.angle_beta   90.00
_cell.angle_gamma   90.00
#
_symmetry.space_group_name_H-M   'P 1'
#
loop_
_entity.id
_entity.type
_entity.pdbx_description
1 polymer ?
#
loop_
_entity_poly.entity_id
_entity_poly.type
_entity_poly.pdbx_seq_one_letter_code
_entity_poly.pdbx_strand_id
1 'polypeptide(L)'
;LINFNNLSLPTGVRFLEGPQNMTVSQGSSVRLHCAVEGEEDPEVYWLKDGMEVDSNDDLYVPQDHRWDVYLRLSSVMKSDAGRYQCETEENGTKILSEEAWLSVEVLGVPHFTPEPEDVTVFAGLPFNLTCIAVGPPEPVEIVWWLGGVQVEEVAEHSPAILTVAG
;
A
#
# COMPACT_ATOMS: atom_id res chain seq x y z
N LEU A 1 30.62 45.55 0.08
CA LEU A 1 30.68 44.43 -0.88
C LEU A 1 30.77 43.15 -0.06
N ILE A 2 29.64 42.49 0.17
CA ILE A 2 29.61 41.20 0.87
C ILE A 2 30.00 40.15 -0.17
N ASN A 3 31.06 39.40 0.11
CA ASN A 3 31.63 38.39 -0.76
C ASN A 3 30.79 37.11 -0.60
N PHE A 4 30.10 36.67 -1.66
CA PHE A 4 29.21 35.49 -1.65
C PHE A 4 29.89 34.21 -2.16
N ASN A 5 31.22 34.10 -2.09
CA ASN A 5 31.93 32.94 -2.64
C ASN A 5 32.52 32.05 -1.55
N ASN A 6 31.67 31.49 -0.69
CA ASN A 6 32.05 30.29 0.04
C ASN A 6 30.83 29.44 0.42
N LEU A 7 30.10 28.96 -0.59
CA LEU A 7 29.30 27.75 -0.42
C LEU A 7 30.24 26.59 -0.76
N SER A 8 30.86 26.00 0.25
CA SER A 8 31.51 24.70 0.07
C SER A 8 30.43 23.71 -0.35
N LEU A 9 30.65 23.01 -1.47
CA LEU A 9 29.79 21.88 -1.86
C LEU A 9 29.74 20.87 -0.70
N PRO A 10 28.63 20.15 -0.52
CA PRO A 10 28.56 19.07 0.45
C PRO A 10 29.69 18.07 0.16
N THR A 11 30.58 17.86 1.13
CA THR A 11 31.54 16.76 1.07
C THR A 11 30.77 15.46 1.30
N GLY A 12 30.36 14.83 0.22
CA GLY A 12 29.81 13.48 0.17
C GLY A 12 28.33 13.38 -0.19
N VAL A 13 27.86 12.15 -0.33
CA VAL A 13 26.50 11.81 -0.76
C VAL A 13 25.54 11.76 0.44
N ARG A 14 24.35 12.34 0.29
CA ARG A 14 23.28 12.24 1.30
C ARG A 14 21.90 12.28 0.68
N PHE A 15 20.95 11.55 1.27
CA PHE A 15 19.55 11.72 0.92
C PHE A 15 18.99 13.03 1.49
N LEU A 16 18.36 13.82 0.63
CA LEU A 16 17.57 14.99 0.98
C LEU A 16 16.12 14.60 1.28
N GLU A 17 15.59 13.67 0.47
CA GLU A 17 14.21 13.21 0.53
C GLU A 17 14.19 11.69 0.27
N GLY A 18 13.41 10.96 1.07
CA GLY A 18 13.08 9.55 0.83
C GLY A 18 11.68 9.40 0.21
N PRO A 19 11.27 8.16 -0.10
CA PRO A 19 9.92 7.90 -0.58
C PRO A 19 8.88 8.28 0.48
N GLN A 20 7.63 8.41 0.03
CA GLN A 20 6.49 8.70 0.90
C GLN A 20 5.52 7.54 0.96
N ASN A 21 4.83 7.38 2.09
CA ASN A 21 3.79 6.36 2.23
C ASN A 21 2.68 6.58 1.21
N MET A 22 2.25 5.50 0.55
CA MET A 22 1.20 5.55 -0.46
C MET A 22 0.23 4.39 -0.30
N THR A 23 -1.04 4.66 -0.56
CA THR A 23 -2.07 3.64 -0.73
C THR A 23 -2.62 3.76 -2.14
N VAL A 24 -2.58 2.68 -2.90
CA VAL A 24 -2.92 2.67 -4.33
C VAL A 24 -3.79 1.47 -4.67
N SER A 25 -4.57 1.58 -5.74
CA SER A 25 -5.38 0.47 -6.20
C SER A 25 -4.57 -0.51 -7.05
N GLN A 26 -4.82 -1.82 -6.91
CA GLN A 26 -4.26 -2.86 -7.76
C GLN A 26 -4.48 -2.52 -9.25
N GLY A 27 -3.46 -2.73 -10.07
CA GLY A 27 -3.44 -2.39 -11.49
C GLY A 27 -3.05 -0.95 -11.80
N SER A 28 -2.91 -0.08 -10.79
CA SER A 28 -2.44 1.30 -10.97
C SER A 28 -0.95 1.35 -11.33
N SER A 29 -0.50 2.51 -11.82
CA SER A 29 0.93 2.81 -11.96
C SER A 29 1.36 3.78 -10.86
N VAL A 30 2.50 3.52 -10.24
CA VAL A 30 3.05 4.28 -9.11
C VAL A 30 4.46 4.75 -9.44
N ARG A 31 4.81 5.92 -8.93
CA ARG A 31 6.18 6.43 -8.91
C ARG A 31 6.58 6.76 -7.50
N LEU A 32 7.54 6.00 -6.97
CA LEU A 32 8.23 6.36 -5.73
C LEU A 32 9.37 7.31 -6.08
N HIS A 33 9.74 8.18 -5.16
CA HIS A 33 10.70 9.25 -5.39
C HIS A 33 11.70 9.35 -4.24
N CYS A 34 12.96 9.58 -4.58
CA CYS A 34 14.00 10.01 -3.65
C CYS A 34 14.74 11.20 -4.25
N ALA A 35 15.28 12.05 -3.39
CA ALA A 35 16.22 13.07 -3.79
C ALA A 35 17.54 12.86 -3.04
N VAL A 36 18.64 12.79 -3.79
CA VAL A 36 19.99 12.64 -3.25
C VAL A 36 20.84 13.84 -3.67
N GLU A 37 21.75 14.27 -2.81
CA GLU A 37 22.73 15.32 -3.09
C GLU A 37 24.12 14.71 -3.00
N GLY A 38 25.04 15.12 -3.86
CA GLY A 38 26.39 14.57 -3.98
C GLY A 38 27.31 15.46 -4.81
N GLU A 39 28.62 15.19 -4.83
CA GLU A 39 29.57 15.95 -5.66
C GLU A 39 29.67 15.38 -7.08
N GLU A 40 29.56 14.06 -7.21
CA GLU A 40 29.53 13.29 -8.46
C GLU A 40 28.18 12.57 -8.62
N ASP A 41 27.88 12.08 -9.82
CA ASP A 41 26.67 11.30 -10.12
C ASP A 41 26.59 10.07 -9.18
N PRO A 42 25.65 10.02 -8.22
CA PRO A 42 25.58 8.93 -7.26
C PRO A 42 24.92 7.70 -7.87
N GLU A 43 25.42 6.52 -7.51
CA GLU A 43 24.74 5.26 -7.79
C GLU A 43 23.66 5.01 -6.73
N VAL A 44 22.39 5.10 -7.15
CA VAL A 44 21.24 4.89 -6.26
C VAL A 44 20.50 3.62 -6.65
N TYR A 45 20.18 2.81 -5.65
CA TYR A 45 19.46 1.54 -5.76
C TYR A 45 18.17 1.63 -4.95
N TRP A 46 17.12 0.92 -5.40
CA TRP A 46 15.90 0.76 -4.61
C TRP A 46 15.91 -0.56 -3.85
N LEU A 47 15.54 -0.49 -2.59
CA LEU A 47 15.27 -1.63 -1.73
C LEU A 47 13.77 -1.77 -1.52
N LYS A 48 13.27 -3.00 -1.58
CA LYS A 48 11.97 -3.41 -1.08
C LYS A 48 12.15 -4.45 0.00
N ASP A 49 11.65 -4.16 1.20
CA ASP A 49 11.76 -5.03 2.38
C ASP A 49 13.23 -5.45 2.66
N GLY A 50 14.16 -4.52 2.40
CA GLY A 50 15.61 -4.72 2.57
C GLY A 50 16.30 -5.50 1.43
N MET A 51 15.58 -5.87 0.38
CA MET A 51 16.14 -6.53 -0.80
C MET A 51 16.13 -5.60 -2.00
N GLU A 52 17.23 -5.56 -2.73
CA GLU A 52 17.34 -4.78 -3.97
C GLU A 52 16.30 -5.24 -4.98
N VAL A 53 15.64 -4.27 -5.65
CA VAL A 53 14.70 -4.54 -6.72
C VAL A 53 15.28 -4.10 -8.06
N ASP A 54 15.15 -4.96 -9.06
CA ASP A 54 15.47 -4.61 -10.44
C ASP A 54 14.56 -3.46 -10.87
N SER A 55 15.18 -2.34 -11.19
CA SER A 55 14.53 -1.05 -11.29
C SER A 55 15.03 -0.35 -12.55
N ASN A 56 14.10 0.20 -13.31
CA ASN A 56 14.40 1.05 -14.45
C ASN A 56 14.18 2.50 -14.02
N ASP A 57 15.07 2.96 -13.14
CA ASP A 57 14.98 4.28 -12.53
C ASP A 57 15.40 5.36 -13.49
N ASP A 58 14.65 6.47 -13.51
CA ASP A 58 15.16 7.67 -14.14
C ASP A 58 15.86 8.53 -13.10
N LEU A 59 17.08 8.91 -13.45
CA LEU A 59 17.90 9.83 -12.69
C LEU A 59 17.91 11.19 -13.39
N TYR A 60 17.51 12.26 -12.69
CA TYR A 60 17.50 13.62 -13.23
C TYR A 60 18.29 14.57 -12.34
N VAL A 61 19.10 15.46 -12.95
CA VAL A 61 19.90 16.48 -12.26
C VAL A 61 19.34 17.88 -12.53
N PRO A 62 18.51 18.46 -11.66
CA PRO A 62 18.29 19.90 -11.63
C PRO A 62 19.53 20.63 -11.07
N GLN A 63 19.67 21.92 -11.38
CA GLN A 63 20.80 22.77 -10.92
C GLN A 63 21.10 22.55 -9.42
N ASP A 64 22.40 22.48 -9.08
CA ASP A 64 22.98 22.36 -7.72
C ASP A 64 23.26 20.95 -7.18
N HIS A 65 23.61 19.98 -8.05
CA HIS A 65 24.06 18.64 -7.62
C HIS A 65 23.04 17.90 -6.73
N ARG A 66 21.77 18.09 -7.07
CA ARG A 66 20.65 17.29 -6.56
C ARG A 66 20.27 16.32 -7.67
N TRP A 67 19.99 15.07 -7.33
CA TRP A 67 19.48 14.07 -8.23
C TRP A 67 18.12 13.59 -7.72
N ASP A 68 17.08 13.75 -8.54
CA ASP A 68 15.78 13.14 -8.30
C ASP A 68 15.74 11.76 -8.97
N VAL A 69 15.45 10.73 -8.18
CA VAL A 69 15.45 9.32 -8.56
C VAL A 69 14.02 8.78 -8.45
N TYR A 70 13.56 8.04 -9.45
CA TYR A 70 12.19 7.53 -9.47
C TYR A 70 12.09 6.03 -9.78
N LEU A 71 11.53 5.26 -8.85
CA LEU A 71 11.10 3.89 -9.12
C LEU A 71 9.70 3.87 -9.71
N ARG A 72 9.58 3.34 -10.93
CA ARG A 72 8.30 3.20 -11.63
C ARG A 72 7.77 1.77 -11.49
N LEU A 73 6.66 1.60 -10.79
CA LEU A 73 5.91 0.34 -10.73
C LEU A 73 4.68 0.46 -11.63
N SER A 74 4.56 -0.42 -12.62
CA SER A 74 3.42 -0.42 -13.55
C SER A 74 2.52 -1.61 -13.26
N SER A 75 1.19 -1.40 -13.29
CA SER A 75 0.21 -2.45 -13.03
C SER A 75 0.43 -3.17 -11.68
N VAL A 76 0.49 -2.39 -10.60
CA VAL A 76 0.85 -2.88 -9.25
C VAL A 76 -0.05 -4.02 -8.77
N MET A 77 0.54 -5.02 -8.13
CA MET A 77 -0.12 -6.19 -7.57
C MET A 77 -0.03 -6.18 -6.04
N LYS A 78 -0.83 -7.01 -5.35
CA LYS A 78 -0.72 -7.19 -3.88
C LYS A 78 0.71 -7.54 -3.45
N SER A 79 1.44 -8.30 -4.28
CA SER A 79 2.82 -8.67 -4.04
C SER A 79 3.78 -7.49 -4.02
N ASP A 80 3.42 -6.34 -4.60
CA ASP A 80 4.27 -5.15 -4.66
C ASP A 80 4.17 -4.29 -3.40
N ALA A 81 3.19 -4.55 -2.53
CA ALA A 81 3.13 -3.95 -1.20
C ALA A 81 4.38 -4.30 -0.40
N GLY A 82 4.88 -3.34 0.39
CA GLY A 82 6.16 -3.49 1.09
C GLY A 82 6.73 -2.16 1.57
N ARG A 83 7.86 -2.24 2.28
CA ARG A 83 8.67 -1.09 2.66
C ARG A 83 9.67 -0.78 1.57
N TYR A 84 9.64 0.43 1.03
CA TYR A 84 10.58 0.90 0.03
C TYR A 84 11.54 1.94 0.60
N GLN A 85 12.79 1.89 0.17
CA GLN A 85 13.85 2.78 0.59
C GLN A 85 14.89 2.92 -0.53
N CYS A 86 15.56 4.06 -0.61
CA CYS A 86 16.71 4.25 -1.49
C CYS A 86 18.01 3.94 -0.75
N GLU A 87 18.94 3.31 -1.44
CA GLU A 87 20.29 3.01 -0.98
C GLU A 87 21.32 3.64 -1.93
N THR A 88 22.37 4.20 -1.39
CA THR A 88 23.57 4.62 -2.14
C THR A 88 24.80 4.16 -1.36
N GLU A 89 25.92 3.99 -2.05
CA GLU A 89 27.19 3.64 -1.40
C GLU A 89 28.21 4.76 -1.58
N GLU A 90 28.88 5.12 -0.49
CA GLU A 90 30.03 6.03 -0.50
C GLU A 90 31.19 5.40 0.26
N ASN A 91 32.33 5.20 -0.42
CA ASN A 91 33.56 4.64 0.18
C ASN A 91 33.33 3.32 0.95
N GLY A 92 32.47 2.43 0.44
CA GLY A 92 32.12 1.16 1.09
C GLY A 92 31.13 1.27 2.25
N THR A 93 30.56 2.46 2.48
CA THR A 93 29.53 2.70 3.48
C THR A 93 28.18 2.86 2.79
N LYS A 94 27.22 1.99 3.14
CA LYS A 94 25.84 2.11 2.69
C LYS A 94 25.14 3.26 3.43
N ILE A 95 24.49 4.11 2.66
CA ILE A 95 23.67 5.22 3.13
C ILE A 95 22.24 4.94 2.67
N LEU A 96 21.29 5.05 3.59
CA LEU A 96 19.89 4.73 3.35
C LEU A 96 19.02 5.99 3.51
N SER A 97 17.97 6.11 2.69
CA SER A 97 16.95 7.15 2.86
C SER A 97 16.01 6.83 4.03
N GLU A 98 14.99 7.66 4.27
CA GLU A 98 13.83 7.23 5.07
C GLU A 98 13.09 6.08 4.36
N GLU A 99 12.35 5.27 5.11
CA GLU A 99 11.50 4.21 4.56
C GLU A 99 10.06 4.70 4.30
N ALA A 100 9.42 4.14 3.27
CA ALA A 100 8.00 4.33 3.01
C ALA A 100 7.25 3.02 2.82
N TRP A 101 6.02 2.96 3.33
CA TRP A 101 5.09 1.86 3.10
C TRP A 101 4.25 2.09 1.84
N LEU A 102 4.31 1.15 0.90
CA LEU A 102 3.36 1.05 -0.22
C LEU A 102 2.27 0.03 0.14
N SER A 103 1.03 0.50 0.26
CA SER A 103 -0.16 -0.32 0.41
C SER A 103 -0.87 -0.47 -0.94
N VAL A 104 -1.26 -1.70 -1.30
CA VAL A 104 -2.00 -1.99 -2.53
C VAL A 104 -3.39 -2.53 -2.17
N GLU A 105 -4.42 -1.74 -2.47
CA GLU A 105 -5.82 -2.07 -2.22
C GLU A 105 -6.47 -2.68 -3.47
N VAL A 106 -7.28 -3.70 -3.28
CA VAL A 106 -8.09 -4.26 -4.38
C VAL A 106 -9.41 -3.52 -4.41
N LEU A 107 -9.75 -2.92 -5.54
CA LEU A 107 -11.07 -2.33 -5.73
C LEU A 107 -12.07 -3.40 -6.15
N GLY A 108 -13.28 -3.28 -5.62
CA GLY A 108 -14.39 -4.17 -5.91
C GLY A 108 -15.57 -3.85 -5.02
N VAL A 109 -16.68 -4.54 -5.27
CA VAL A 109 -17.87 -4.48 -4.42
C VAL A 109 -18.12 -5.85 -3.80
N PRO A 110 -18.50 -5.91 -2.52
CA PRO A 110 -18.95 -7.16 -1.94
C PRO A 110 -20.18 -7.70 -2.67
N HIS A 111 -20.23 -9.01 -2.86
CA HIS A 111 -21.37 -9.71 -3.44
C HIS A 111 -21.59 -11.04 -2.74
N PHE A 112 -22.84 -11.52 -2.75
CA PHE A 112 -23.20 -12.76 -2.11
C PHE A 112 -22.82 -13.97 -2.97
N THR A 113 -22.18 -14.96 -2.35
CA THR A 113 -21.80 -16.22 -3.01
C THR A 113 -21.88 -17.39 -2.01
N PRO A 114 -22.89 -18.27 -2.08
CA PRO A 114 -23.99 -18.28 -3.04
C PRO A 114 -24.99 -17.13 -2.81
N GLU A 115 -25.86 -16.90 -3.80
CA GLU A 115 -27.00 -15.99 -3.65
C GLU A 115 -27.90 -16.47 -2.48
N PRO A 116 -28.44 -15.57 -1.65
CA PRO A 116 -29.30 -15.96 -0.55
C PRO A 116 -30.58 -16.64 -1.06
N GLU A 117 -30.93 -17.78 -0.46
CA GLU A 117 -32.13 -18.55 -0.80
C GLU A 117 -33.12 -18.59 0.36
N ASP A 118 -34.42 -18.67 0.02
CA ASP A 118 -35.49 -18.80 1.01
C ASP A 118 -35.44 -20.16 1.70
N VAL A 119 -35.58 -20.15 3.03
CA VAL A 119 -35.63 -21.37 3.85
C VAL A 119 -37.03 -21.58 4.39
N THR A 120 -37.58 -22.79 4.19
CA THR A 120 -38.88 -23.19 4.78
C THR A 120 -38.65 -24.06 6.01
N VAL A 121 -39.29 -23.72 7.13
CA VAL A 121 -39.14 -24.40 8.42
C VAL A 121 -40.49 -24.72 9.07
N PHE A 122 -40.51 -25.67 10.00
CA PHE A 122 -41.70 -25.92 10.80
C PHE A 122 -41.84 -24.85 11.88
N ALA A 123 -43.08 -24.41 12.11
CA ALA A 123 -43.40 -23.43 13.15
C ALA A 123 -42.92 -23.93 14.53
N GLY A 124 -42.31 -23.04 15.31
CA GLY A 124 -41.81 -23.34 16.65
C GLY A 124 -40.42 -23.99 16.69
N LEU A 125 -39.80 -24.28 15.55
CA LEU A 125 -38.43 -24.81 15.51
C LEU A 125 -37.42 -23.69 15.24
N PRO A 126 -36.30 -23.65 15.99
CA PRO A 126 -35.21 -22.73 15.68
C PRO A 126 -34.54 -23.13 14.36
N PHE A 127 -34.01 -22.14 13.65
CA PHE A 127 -33.28 -22.34 12.41
C PHE A 127 -32.17 -21.32 12.23
N ASN A 128 -31.24 -21.63 11.31
CA ASN A 128 -30.10 -20.79 10.99
C ASN A 128 -30.21 -20.31 9.55
N LEU A 129 -29.92 -19.03 9.34
CA LEU A 129 -29.64 -18.46 8.03
C LEU A 129 -28.13 -18.24 7.92
N THR A 130 -27.54 -18.70 6.82
CA THR A 130 -26.12 -18.48 6.52
C THR A 130 -26.02 -17.50 5.37
N CYS A 131 -25.22 -16.45 5.55
CA CYS A 131 -24.91 -15.47 4.54
C CYS A 131 -23.40 -15.48 4.28
N ILE A 132 -23.03 -15.66 3.02
CA ILE A 132 -21.64 -15.64 2.58
C ILE A 132 -21.52 -14.54 1.53
N ALA A 133 -20.68 -13.57 1.81
CA ALA A 133 -20.30 -12.53 0.87
C ALA A 133 -18.78 -12.50 0.68
N VAL A 134 -18.36 -12.19 -0.53
CA VAL A 134 -16.95 -12.07 -0.92
C VAL A 134 -16.74 -10.77 -1.70
N GLY A 135 -15.53 -10.24 -1.64
CA GLY A 135 -15.15 -9.00 -2.31
C GLY A 135 -14.44 -8.05 -1.35
N PRO A 136 -13.69 -7.07 -1.88
CA PRO A 136 -12.99 -6.11 -1.07
C PRO A 136 -13.93 -4.98 -0.55
N PRO A 137 -13.62 -4.38 0.62
CA PRO A 137 -12.57 -4.78 1.54
C PRO A 137 -12.91 -6.11 2.25
N GLU A 138 -11.87 -6.90 2.52
CA GLU A 138 -11.99 -8.16 3.26
C GLU A 138 -11.59 -7.93 4.74
N PRO A 139 -12.31 -8.50 5.72
CA PRO A 139 -13.52 -9.32 5.59
C PRO A 139 -14.77 -8.49 5.26
N VAL A 140 -15.71 -9.08 4.51
CA VAL A 140 -16.97 -8.40 4.16
C VAL A 140 -17.86 -8.32 5.39
N GLU A 141 -18.33 -7.10 5.70
CA GLU A 141 -19.31 -6.86 6.75
C GLU A 141 -20.72 -7.33 6.33
N ILE A 142 -21.40 -8.07 7.21
CA ILE A 142 -22.77 -8.56 7.02
C ILE A 142 -23.69 -7.94 8.06
N VAL A 143 -24.80 -7.36 7.61
CA VAL A 143 -25.85 -6.82 8.48
C VAL A 143 -27.16 -7.57 8.23
N TRP A 144 -27.79 -8.04 9.30
CA TRP A 144 -29.06 -8.76 9.25
C TRP A 144 -30.24 -7.85 9.57
N TRP A 145 -31.33 -8.01 8.83
CA TRP A 145 -32.59 -7.28 9.02
C TRP A 145 -33.75 -8.26 9.14
N LEU A 146 -34.57 -8.12 10.18
CA LEU A 146 -35.79 -8.91 10.39
C LEU A 146 -36.99 -7.99 10.52
N GLY A 147 -37.95 -8.09 9.59
CA GLY A 147 -39.16 -7.26 9.62
C GLY A 147 -38.89 -5.75 9.57
N GLY A 148 -37.78 -5.34 8.96
CA GLY A 148 -37.35 -3.95 8.88
C GLY A 148 -36.56 -3.43 10.10
N VAL A 149 -36.26 -4.30 11.07
CA VAL A 149 -35.41 -3.96 12.23
C VAL A 149 -34.05 -4.62 12.06
N GLN A 150 -32.98 -3.85 12.23
CA GLN A 150 -31.61 -4.37 12.21
C GLN A 150 -31.35 -5.23 13.46
N VAL A 151 -30.72 -6.38 13.26
CA VAL A 151 -30.31 -7.28 14.34
C VAL A 151 -28.91 -6.87 14.80
N GLU A 152 -28.77 -6.41 16.05
CA GLU A 152 -27.50 -5.82 16.55
C GLU A 152 -26.50 -6.85 17.12
N GLU A 153 -26.94 -8.00 17.64
CA GLU A 153 -26.08 -8.97 18.34
C GLU A 153 -25.76 -10.23 17.50
N VAL A 154 -25.28 -10.07 16.27
CA VAL A 154 -24.97 -11.19 15.35
C VAL A 154 -23.61 -11.06 14.67
N ALA A 155 -23.11 -12.14 14.08
CA ALA A 155 -21.83 -12.15 13.37
C ALA A 155 -21.81 -11.07 12.27
N GLU A 156 -20.88 -10.12 12.43
CA GLU A 156 -20.76 -8.93 11.57
C GLU A 156 -19.92 -9.18 10.33
N HIS A 157 -19.31 -10.36 10.16
CA HIS A 157 -18.41 -10.66 9.05
C HIS A 157 -18.76 -11.97 8.35
N SER A 158 -18.54 -12.03 7.04
CA SER A 158 -18.71 -13.23 6.23
C SER A 158 -17.68 -14.32 6.56
N PRO A 159 -18.08 -15.62 6.68
CA PRO A 159 -19.45 -16.11 6.65
C PRO A 159 -20.21 -15.80 7.95
N ALA A 160 -21.42 -15.27 7.83
CA ALA A 160 -22.26 -14.89 8.96
C ALA A 160 -23.43 -15.86 9.14
N ILE A 161 -23.77 -16.16 10.40
CA ILE A 161 -24.91 -17.03 10.74
C ILE A 161 -25.86 -16.26 11.65
N LEU A 162 -27.13 -16.16 11.24
CA LEU A 162 -28.23 -15.67 12.07
C LEU A 162 -29.07 -16.85 12.56
N THR A 163 -29.12 -17.04 13.87
CA THR A 163 -29.99 -18.03 14.51
C THR A 163 -31.31 -17.36 14.88
N VAL A 164 -32.42 -17.85 14.33
CA VAL A 164 -33.77 -17.36 14.64
C VAL A 164 -34.44 -18.35 15.60
N ALA A 165 -34.94 -17.84 16.73
CA ALA A 165 -35.70 -18.64 17.69
C ALA A 165 -37.10 -18.95 17.16
N GLY A 166 -37.62 -20.14 17.51
CA GLY A 166 -38.94 -20.63 17.12
C GLY A 166 -40.10 -20.08 17.94
#